data_AF-A0A821N5D3-F1
#
_entry.id   AF-A0A821N5D3-F1
#
_cell.length_a   1.000
_cell.length_b   1.000
_cell.length_c   1.000
_cell.angle_alpha   90.00
_cell.angle_beta   90.00
_cell.angle_gamma   90.00
#
_symmetry.space_group_name_H-M   'P 1'
#
loop_
_entity.id
_entity.type
_entity.pdbx_description
1 polymer ?
#
loop_
_entity_poly.entity_id
_entity_poly.type
_entity_poly.pdbx_seq_one_letter_code
_entity_poly.pdbx_strand_id
1 'polypeptide(L)'
;FPAGIFQLPFFNKDAPKYINYGGIGAVIGHEMTHGFDDNGRQFDKDGNRILWWTTETIERFNKRKTCIVDQYSQYILEQLNISVIFNIRV
;
A
#
# COMPACT_ATOMS: atom_id res chain seq x y z
N PHE A 1 -0.22 9.95 -11.72
CA PHE A 1 1.05 10.43 -11.13
C PHE A 1 1.32 11.85 -11.58
N PRO A 2 1.36 12.85 -10.67
CA PRO A 2 1.70 14.23 -11.01
C PRO A 2 3.12 14.34 -11.58
N ALA A 3 3.38 15.33 -12.44
CA ALA A 3 4.69 15.50 -13.07
C ALA A 3 5.86 15.63 -12.06
N GLY A 4 5.59 16.22 -10.89
CA GLY A 4 6.59 16.44 -9.84
C GLY A 4 7.17 15.17 -9.20
N ILE A 5 6.59 13.98 -9.40
CA ILE A 5 7.18 12.73 -8.87
C ILE A 5 8.16 12.08 -9.86
N PHE A 6 8.11 12.46 -11.15
CA PHE A 6 8.98 11.92 -12.19
C PHE A 6 10.34 12.64 -12.25
N GLN A 7 11.00 12.73 -11.11
CA GLN A 7 12.33 13.29 -10.95
C GLN A 7 13.16 12.46 -9.96
N LEU A 8 14.44 12.76 -9.83
CA LEU A 8 15.28 12.12 -8.82
C LEU A 8 14.72 12.38 -7.41
N PRO A 9 14.76 11.40 -6.49
CA PRO A 9 15.41 10.09 -6.62
C PRO A 9 14.52 8.99 -7.26
N PHE A 10 13.27 9.29 -7.63
CA PHE A 10 12.30 8.27 -8.05
C PHE A 10 12.43 7.84 -9.51
N PHE A 11 12.70 8.78 -10.42
CA PHE A 11 12.79 8.52 -11.84
C PHE A 11 13.88 9.34 -12.52
N ASN A 12 14.67 8.68 -13.36
CA ASN A 12 15.55 9.32 -14.33
C ASN A 12 15.61 8.45 -15.59
N LYS A 13 15.34 9.06 -16.76
CA LYS A 13 15.33 8.36 -18.05
C LYS A 13 16.68 7.75 -18.42
N ASP A 14 17.78 8.33 -17.94
CA ASP A 14 19.15 7.92 -18.24
C ASP A 14 19.73 6.97 -17.17
N ALA A 15 18.99 6.73 -16.07
CA ALA A 15 19.42 5.81 -15.02
C ALA A 15 19.18 4.34 -15.41
N PRO A 16 19.96 3.40 -14.85
CA PRO A 16 19.68 1.97 -14.99
C PRO A 16 18.26 1.62 -14.54
N LYS A 17 17.58 0.74 -15.28
CA LYS A 17 16.16 0.42 -15.05
C LYS A 17 15.85 0.01 -13.61
N TYR A 18 16.74 -0.72 -12.94
CA TYR A 18 16.53 -1.18 -11.57
C TYR A 18 16.37 -0.02 -10.56
N ILE A 19 17.01 1.14 -10.82
CA ILE A 19 16.80 2.36 -10.02
C ILE A 19 15.36 2.85 -10.18
N ASN A 20 14.88 2.94 -11.42
CA ASN A 20 13.51 3.37 -11.71
C ASN A 20 12.48 2.36 -11.17
N TYR A 21 12.75 1.04 -11.23
CA TYR A 21 11.87 0.03 -10.64
C TYR A 21 11.81 0.13 -9.11
N GLY A 22 12.94 0.37 -8.44
CA GLY A 22 12.97 0.56 -6.99
C GLY A 22 12.38 1.89 -6.52
N GLY A 23 12.51 2.94 -7.32
CA GLY A 23 11.92 4.25 -7.07
C GLY A 23 10.47 4.32 -7.55
N ILE A 24 10.25 4.89 -8.74
CA ILE A 24 8.91 5.12 -9.28
C ILE A 24 8.11 3.83 -9.48
N GLY A 25 8.77 2.70 -9.78
CA GLY A 25 8.10 1.41 -9.91
C GLY A 25 7.44 0.94 -8.61
N ALA A 26 8.12 1.10 -7.47
CA ALA A 26 7.55 0.80 -6.16
C ALA A 26 6.38 1.74 -5.82
N VAL A 27 6.50 3.02 -6.16
CA VAL A 27 5.41 4.00 -5.98
C VAL A 27 4.20 3.66 -6.85
N ILE A 28 4.41 3.28 -8.11
CA ILE A 28 3.32 2.83 -8.99
C ILE A 28 2.65 1.59 -8.40
N GLY A 29 3.44 0.62 -7.94
CA GLY A 29 2.93 -0.57 -7.25
C GLY A 29 2.09 -0.23 -6.02
N HIS A 30 2.55 0.73 -5.20
CA HIS A 30 1.83 1.22 -4.03
C HIS A 30 0.44 1.77 -4.38
N GLU A 31 0.35 2.66 -5.37
CA GLU A 31 -0.95 3.22 -5.79
C GLU A 31 -1.87 2.15 -6.41
N MET A 32 -1.30 1.17 -7.14
CA MET A 32 -2.08 0.05 -7.65
C MET A 32 -2.63 -0.82 -6.52
N THR A 33 -1.84 -1.06 -5.46
CA THR A 33 -2.28 -1.87 -4.30
C THR A 33 -3.35 -1.18 -3.48
N HIS A 34 -3.45 0.16 -3.50
CA HIS A 34 -4.57 0.87 -2.86
C HIS A 34 -5.93 0.51 -3.45
N GLY A 35 -6.01 0.03 -4.69
CA GLY A 35 -7.25 -0.53 -5.24
C GLY A 35 -7.69 -1.85 -4.58
N PHE A 36 -6.82 -2.49 -3.80
CA PHE A 36 -7.04 -3.80 -3.19
C PHE A 36 -6.79 -3.83 -1.68
N ASP A 37 -6.54 -2.67 -1.07
CA ASP A 37 -6.40 -2.56 0.38
C ASP A 37 -7.75 -2.75 1.10
N ASP A 38 -7.78 -2.69 2.43
CA ASP A 38 -8.98 -2.84 3.25
C ASP A 38 -10.17 -1.98 2.79
N ASN A 39 -9.90 -0.81 2.22
CA ASN A 39 -10.90 0.10 1.67
C ASN A 39 -11.11 -0.15 0.18
N GLY A 40 -10.04 -0.17 -0.61
CA GLY A 40 -10.08 -0.31 -2.06
C GLY A 40 -10.80 -1.57 -2.53
N ARG A 41 -10.58 -2.70 -1.84
CA ARG A 41 -11.23 -3.98 -2.16
C ARG A 41 -12.76 -3.95 -2.10
N GLN A 42 -13.36 -2.91 -1.54
CA GLN A 42 -14.81 -2.74 -1.45
C GLN A 42 -15.42 -2.09 -2.69
N PHE A 43 -14.57 -1.68 -3.65
CA PHE A 43 -14.97 -1.02 -4.88
C PHE A 43 -14.69 -1.92 -6.08
N ASP A 44 -15.62 -1.94 -7.05
CA ASP A 44 -15.40 -2.63 -8.32
C ASP A 44 -14.53 -1.80 -9.28
N LYS A 45 -14.32 -2.35 -10.49
CA LYS A 45 -13.55 -1.70 -11.56
C LYS A 45 -14.08 -0.33 -11.99
N ASP A 46 -15.35 -0.03 -11.72
CA ASP A 46 -16.01 1.22 -12.11
C ASP A 46 -16.08 2.21 -10.92
N GLY A 47 -15.56 1.82 -9.75
CA GLY A 47 -15.57 2.64 -8.54
C GLY A 47 -16.86 2.55 -7.73
N ASN A 48 -17.72 1.56 -7.97
CA ASN A 48 -18.93 1.37 -7.18
C ASN A 48 -18.64 0.54 -5.93
N ARG A 49 -19.21 0.94 -4.79
CA ARG A 49 -19.07 0.18 -3.55
C ARG A 49 -19.98 -1.06 -3.57
N ILE A 50 -19.43 -2.19 -3.97
CA ILE A 50 -20.13 -3.48 -4.06
C ILE A 50 -19.28 -4.61 -3.47
N LEU A 51 -19.94 -5.63 -2.91
CA LEU A 51 -19.25 -6.82 -2.44
C LEU A 51 -18.99 -7.76 -3.63
N TRP A 52 -17.80 -7.67 -4.23
CA TRP A 52 -17.41 -8.49 -5.38
C TRP A 52 -16.48 -9.67 -5.02
N TRP A 53 -16.11 -9.79 -3.75
CA TRP A 53 -15.36 -10.94 -3.21
C TRP A 53 -16.28 -11.94 -2.54
N THR A 54 -15.93 -13.22 -2.64
CA THR A 54 -16.56 -14.27 -1.84
C THR A 54 -16.22 -14.13 -0.36
N THR A 55 -17.08 -14.64 0.52
CA THR A 55 -16.84 -14.66 1.97
C THR A 55 -15.51 -15.31 2.33
N GLU A 56 -15.17 -16.43 1.70
CA GLU A 56 -13.88 -17.14 1.91
C GLU A 56 -12.67 -16.25 1.58
N THR A 57 -12.74 -15.46 0.50
CA THR A 57 -11.65 -14.55 0.10
C THR A 57 -11.48 -13.44 1.14
N ILE A 58 -12.59 -12.91 1.65
CA ILE A 58 -12.60 -11.86 2.68
C ILE A 58 -11.98 -12.36 3.98
N GLU A 59 -12.33 -13.57 4.42
CA GLU A 59 -11.77 -14.19 5.62
C GLU A 59 -10.25 -14.38 5.49
N ARG A 60 -9.79 -14.90 4.34
CA ARG A 60 -8.36 -15.08 4.05
C ARG A 60 -7.60 -13.77 3.99
N PHE A 61 -8.20 -12.74 3.38
CA PHE A 61 -7.63 -11.40 3.33
C PHE A 61 -7.48 -10.82 4.74
N ASN A 62 -8.55 -10.87 5.55
CA ASN A 62 -8.52 -10.36 6.92
C ASN A 62 -7.46 -11.07 7.77
N LYS A 63 -7.32 -12.40 7.64
CA LYS A 63 -6.27 -13.14 8.34
C LYS A 63 -4.86 -12.64 7.99
N ARG A 64 -4.58 -12.37 6.72
CA ARG A 64 -3.27 -11.85 6.27
C ARG A 64 -3.07 -10.40 6.70
N LYS A 65 -4.12 -9.57 6.60
CA LYS A 65 -4.11 -8.18 7.05
C LYS A 65 -3.75 -8.07 8.53
N THR A 66 -4.35 -8.90 9.38
CA THR A 66 -4.07 -8.92 10.83
C THR A 66 -2.58 -9.14 11.12
N CYS A 67 -1.89 -10.02 10.39
CA CYS A 67 -0.44 -10.20 10.55
C CYS A 67 0.36 -8.90 10.35
N ILE A 68 -0.04 -8.05 9.40
CA ILE A 68 0.63 -6.77 9.14
C ILE A 68 0.28 -5.75 10.23
N VAL A 69 -0.99 -5.70 10.66
CA VAL A 69 -1.41 -4.85 11.78
C VAL A 69 -0.62 -5.20 13.04
N ASP A 70 -0.51 -6.50 13.36
CA ASP A 70 0.21 -6.98 14.53
C ASP A 70 1.71 -6.64 14.45
N GLN A 71 2.35 -6.86 13.30
CA GLN A 71 3.75 -6.54 13.09
C GLN A 71 4.04 -5.06 13.38
N TYR A 72 3.27 -4.15 12.77
CA TYR A 72 3.57 -2.73 12.86
C TYR A 72 3.13 -2.10 14.18
N SER A 73 2.11 -2.67 14.84
CA SER A 73 1.70 -2.23 16.18
C SER A 73 2.78 -2.45 17.25
N GLN A 74 3.81 -3.24 16.96
CA GLN A 74 4.95 -3.48 17.85
C GLN A 74 6.07 -2.44 17.69
N TYR A 75 6.04 -1.60 16.66
CA TYR A 75 7.09 -0.59 16.46
C TYR A 75 6.90 0.60 17.40
N ILE A 76 7.97 0.99 18.08
CA ILE A 76 8.05 2.20 18.90
C ILE A 76 8.85 3.23 18.10
N LEU A 77 8.31 4.43 17.92
CA LEU A 77 9.06 5.53 17.34
C LEU A 77 9.87 6.20 18.44
N GLU A 78 11.13 5.79 18.56
CA GLU A 78 12.06 6.25 19.62
C GLU A 78 12.19 7.78 19.66
N GLN A 79 12.15 8.46 18.50
CA GLN A 79 12.28 9.92 18.45
C GLN A 79 11.07 10.67 19.06
N LEU A 80 9.92 10.01 19.15
CA LEU A 80 8.68 10.59 19.66
C LEU A 80 8.28 10.03 21.03
N ASN A 81 8.97 8.99 21.51
CA ASN A 81 8.66 8.25 22.75
C ASN A 81 7.16 7.89 22.89
N ILE A 82 6.52 7.60 21.76
CA ILE A 82 5.10 7.24 21.66
C ILE A 82 5.01 5.86 20.98
N SER A 83 4.24 4.96 21.60
CA SER A 83 3.80 3.72 20.95
C SER A 83 2.82 4.10 19.84
N VAL A 84 3.20 3.88 18.59
CA VAL A 84 2.33 4.18 17.46
C VAL A 84 1.37 3.02 17.27
N ILE A 85 0.11 3.21 17.64
CA ILE A 85 -0.96 2.31 17.22
C ILE A 85 -1.22 2.60 15.75
N PHE A 86 -0.55 1.86 14.87
CA PHE A 86 -0.78 1.98 13.45
C PHE A 86 -2.16 1.39 13.10
N ASN A 87 -3.14 2.25 12.82
CA ASN A 87 -4.33 1.88 12.06
C ASN A 87 -3.93 1.73 10.58
N ILE A 88 -3.19 0.67 10.26
CA ILE A 88 -2.76 0.44 8.88
C ILE A 88 -3.98 0.08 8.04
N ARG A 89 -4.22 0.92 7.05
CA ARG A 89 -5.08 0.61 5.90
C ARG A 89 -4.24 -0.24 4.95
N VAL A 90 -4.23 -1.55 5.20
CA VAL A 90 -3.66 -2.59 4.32
C VAL A 90 -4.74 -3.31 3.58
#